data_AF-A0A447MSI6-F1
#
_entry.id   AF-A0A447MSI6-F1
#
_cell.length_a   1.000
_cell.length_b   1.000
_cell.length_c   1.000
_cell.angle_alpha   90.00
_cell.angle_beta   90.00
_cell.angle_gamma   90.00
#
_symmetry.space_group_name_H-M   'P 1'
#
loop_
_entity.id
_entity.type
_entity.pdbx_description
1 polymer ?
#
loop_
_entity_poly.entity_id
_entity_poly.type
_entity_poly.pdbx_seq_one_letter_code
_entity_poly.pdbx_strand_id
1 'polypeptide(L)'
;MALTASDTQSDVVVHPVKEGRLLNAVSLSLDSLALLTRELVLTVENNVLDNVDLLDIPVAPDSHPHPLWRAKLGWMLAHYRQQVQPDVLVICNALASRSQTSTAARHLLEWVNATQPQHESALPGVVWAITPQDARFATQQNLDEAVQQLMGKPGVHWGNVAGAG
;
A
#
# COMPACT_ATOMS: atom_id res chain seq x y z
N MET A 1 -17.73 2.86 11.41
CA MET A 1 -17.84 3.51 12.73
C MET A 1 -16.74 4.57 12.78
N ALA A 2 -17.10 5.84 12.62
CA ALA A 2 -16.13 6.94 12.67
C ALA A 2 -15.73 7.15 14.13
N LEU A 3 -14.45 7.02 14.43
CA LEU A 3 -13.89 7.50 15.70
C LEU A 3 -14.04 9.02 15.68
N THR A 4 -14.97 9.53 16.47
CA THR A 4 -15.10 10.96 16.75
C THR A 4 -13.85 11.39 17.51
N ALA A 5 -12.88 11.96 16.78
CA ALA A 5 -11.67 12.52 17.36
C ALA A 5 -12.07 13.68 18.29
N SER A 6 -11.59 13.63 19.52
CA SER A 6 -11.64 14.73 20.47
C SER A 6 -10.64 15.79 20.01
N ASP A 7 -11.09 17.04 19.83
CA ASP A 7 -10.27 18.21 19.45
C ASP A 7 -9.33 18.63 20.60
N THR A 8 -8.32 17.81 20.88
CA THR A 8 -7.14 18.23 21.65
C THR A 8 -5.90 17.94 20.82
N GLN A 9 -5.52 18.91 19.99
CA GLN A 9 -4.25 18.92 19.28
C GLN A 9 -3.12 18.98 20.32
N SER A 10 -2.56 17.81 20.63
CA SER A 10 -1.50 17.66 21.63
C SER A 10 -0.15 17.59 20.94
N ASP A 11 0.78 18.44 21.37
CA ASP A 11 2.17 18.39 20.95
C ASP A 11 2.94 17.38 21.81
N VAL A 12 3.84 16.62 21.17
CA VAL A 12 4.69 15.62 21.78
C VAL A 12 6.15 15.96 21.48
N VAL A 13 7.01 15.82 22.49
CA VAL A 13 8.46 15.97 22.33
C VAL A 13 9.07 14.61 22.04
N VAL A 14 9.78 14.49 20.91
CA VAL A 14 10.48 13.26 20.53
C VAL A 14 11.95 13.53 20.25
N HIS A 15 12.76 12.48 20.32
CA HIS A 15 14.16 12.51 19.91
C HIS A 15 14.35 11.68 18.64
N PRO A 16 14.67 12.31 17.50
CA PRO A 16 15.03 11.57 16.29
C PRO A 16 16.27 10.72 16.52
N VAL A 17 16.29 9.50 15.97
CA VAL A 17 17.47 8.63 15.99
C VAL A 17 18.07 8.58 14.59
N LYS A 18 19.35 8.91 14.48
CA LYS A 18 20.13 8.75 13.24
C LYS A 18 21.39 7.95 13.54
N GLU A 19 21.59 6.84 12.83
CA GLU A 19 22.75 5.95 13.01
C GLU A 19 22.95 5.51 14.48
N GLY A 20 21.84 5.22 15.18
CA GLY A 20 21.86 4.82 16.58
C GLY A 20 22.13 5.93 17.60
N ARG A 21 22.32 7.19 17.17
CA ARG A 21 22.49 8.35 18.06
C ARG A 21 21.21 9.17 18.16
N LEU A 22 20.87 9.56 19.39
CA LEU A 22 19.78 10.49 19.66
C LEU A 22 20.20 11.91 19.26
N LEU A 23 19.33 12.58 18.49
CA LEU A 23 19.46 13.99 18.15
C LEU A 23 18.68 14.87 19.15
N ASN A 24 18.79 16.19 19.00
CA ASN A 24 18.07 17.15 19.83
C ASN A 24 16.55 16.91 19.76
N ALA A 25 15.89 17.16 20.89
CA ALA A 25 14.45 17.00 21.00
C ALA A 25 13.72 17.94 20.03
N VAL A 26 12.67 17.43 19.39
CA VAL A 26 11.80 18.18 18.49
C VAL A 26 10.37 18.06 19.00
N SER A 27 9.65 19.18 19.06
CA SER A 27 8.21 19.18 19.32
C SER A 27 7.46 19.00 18.02
N LEU A 28 6.47 18.10 18.01
CA LEU A 28 5.59 17.88 16.88
C LEU A 28 4.18 17.55 17.35
N SER A 29 3.17 17.88 16.53
CA SER A 29 1.81 17.47 16.83
C SER A 29 1.69 15.95 16.81
N LEU A 30 0.80 15.41 17.64
CA LEU A 30 0.47 13.99 17.65
C LEU A 30 0.05 13.49 16.27
N ASP A 31 -0.68 14.31 15.50
CA ASP A 31 -1.06 14.00 14.12
C ASP A 31 0.15 13.86 13.21
N SER A 32 1.12 14.79 13.30
CA SER A 32 2.36 14.69 12.53
C SER A 32 3.15 13.44 12.93
N LEU A 33 3.19 13.13 14.22
CA LEU A 33 3.87 11.93 14.73
C LEU A 33 3.21 10.66 14.19
N ALA A 34 1.87 10.59 14.24
CA ALA A 34 1.11 9.46 13.70
C ALA A 34 1.34 9.27 12.19
N LEU A 35 1.49 10.37 11.44
CA LEU A 35 1.87 10.29 10.03
C LEU A 35 3.30 9.78 9.85
N LEU A 36 4.23 10.12 10.73
CA LEU A 36 5.64 9.70 10.67
C LEU A 36 5.88 8.27 11.19
N THR A 37 5.01 7.72 12.04
CA THR A 37 5.14 6.36 12.59
C THR A 37 4.66 5.30 11.57
N ARG A 38 5.29 4.11 11.60
CA ARG A 38 5.20 3.09 10.53
C ARG A 38 3.91 2.28 10.53
N GLU A 39 3.64 1.71 9.35
CA GLU A 39 2.57 0.74 9.09
C GLU A 39 2.70 -0.53 9.94
N LEU A 40 1.56 -1.21 10.08
CA LEU A 40 1.41 -2.44 10.84
C LEU A 40 1.87 -3.63 9.98
N VAL A 41 2.90 -4.36 10.44
CA VAL A 41 3.18 -5.71 9.93
C VAL A 41 2.24 -6.67 10.66
N LEU A 42 1.30 -7.27 9.92
CA LEU A 42 0.33 -8.19 10.47
C LEU A 42 0.85 -9.61 10.30
N THR A 43 1.32 -10.21 11.37
CA THR A 43 1.48 -11.67 11.41
C THR A 43 0.08 -12.27 11.50
N VAL A 44 -0.32 -13.07 10.53
CA VAL A 44 -1.68 -13.64 10.50
C VAL A 44 -1.77 -14.67 11.62
N GLU A 45 -2.52 -14.36 12.70
CA GLU A 45 -2.62 -15.20 13.91
C GLU A 45 -3.18 -16.61 13.64
N ASN A 46 -3.86 -16.80 12.51
CA ASN A 46 -4.35 -18.09 12.02
C ASN A 46 -3.75 -18.34 10.63
N ASN A 47 -2.59 -19.02 10.56
CA ASN A 47 -1.98 -19.45 9.30
C ASN A 47 -2.98 -20.27 8.47
N VAL A 48 -3.69 -19.62 7.55
CA VAL A 48 -4.34 -20.31 6.41
C VAL A 48 -3.28 -20.66 5.37
N LEU A 49 -2.18 -19.90 5.34
CA LEU A 49 -1.03 -20.08 4.45
C LEU A 49 0.23 -20.18 5.32
N ASP A 50 0.88 -21.34 5.28
CA ASP A 50 2.16 -21.53 5.98
C ASP A 50 3.27 -20.71 5.31
N ASN A 51 4.13 -20.09 6.13
CA ASN A 51 5.33 -19.35 5.70
C ASN A 51 5.06 -18.12 4.82
N VAL A 52 3.95 -17.40 5.04
CA VAL A 52 3.64 -16.14 4.34
C VAL A 52 3.53 -15.00 5.34
N ASP A 53 4.40 -13.99 5.20
CA ASP A 53 4.27 -12.72 5.91
C ASP A 53 3.36 -11.77 5.13
N LEU A 54 2.34 -11.21 5.79
CA LEU A 54 1.47 -10.20 5.19
C LEU A 54 1.83 -8.80 5.69
N LEU A 55 2.11 -7.93 4.73
CA LEU A 55 2.28 -6.50 4.98
C LEU A 55 1.10 -5.75 4.39
N ASP A 56 0.34 -5.04 5.22
CA ASP A 56 -0.70 -4.14 4.74
C ASP A 56 -0.10 -2.76 4.40
N ILE A 57 -0.32 -2.32 3.16
CA ILE A 57 0.07 -0.98 2.69
C ILE A 57 -1.23 -0.18 2.58
N PRO A 58 -1.52 0.73 3.53
CA PRO A 58 -2.77 1.48 3.53
C PRO A 58 -2.91 2.32 2.26
N VAL A 59 -4.11 2.32 1.71
CA VAL A 59 -4.47 3.20 0.61
C VAL A 59 -4.72 4.62 1.11
N ALA A 60 -4.15 5.57 0.38
CA ALA A 60 -4.36 6.99 0.57
C ALA A 60 -5.83 7.37 0.34
N PRO A 61 -6.47 8.19 1.21
CA PRO A 61 -7.58 9.02 0.75
C PRO A 61 -7.10 9.98 -0.34
N ASP A 62 -7.96 10.21 -1.36
CA ASP A 62 -7.66 11.07 -2.52
C ASP A 62 -7.27 12.50 -2.14
N SER A 63 -7.85 13.01 -1.06
CA SER A 63 -7.50 14.29 -0.46
C SER A 63 -7.16 14.10 1.02
N HIS A 64 -5.88 14.26 1.35
CA HIS A 64 -5.47 14.49 2.73
C HIS A 64 -4.87 15.89 2.83
N PRO A 65 -5.28 16.71 3.81
CA PRO A 65 -4.76 18.06 3.95
C PRO A 65 -3.27 18.13 4.32
N HIS A 66 -2.63 17.01 4.67
CA HIS A 66 -1.29 17.01 5.27
C HIS A 66 -0.22 16.58 4.25
N PRO A 67 0.78 17.43 3.93
CA PRO A 67 1.79 17.14 2.90
C PRO A 67 2.66 15.91 3.24
N LEU A 68 2.96 15.67 4.52
CA LEU A 68 3.70 14.47 4.96
C LEU A 68 2.98 13.17 4.58
N TRP A 69 1.65 13.16 4.57
CA TRP A 69 0.89 11.98 4.17
C TRP A 69 1.13 11.63 2.70
N ARG A 70 1.05 12.63 1.81
CA ARG A 70 1.32 12.46 0.38
C ARG A 70 2.75 11.98 0.13
N ALA A 71 3.71 12.53 0.88
CA ALA A 71 5.12 12.11 0.80
C ALA A 71 5.30 10.66 1.26
N LYS A 72 4.68 10.26 2.37
CA LYS A 72 4.71 8.89 2.89
C LYS A 72 4.16 7.89 1.88
N LEU A 73 2.96 8.13 1.34
CA LEU A 73 2.33 7.23 0.37
C LEU A 73 3.13 7.05 -0.91
N GLY A 74 3.70 8.14 -1.45
CA GLY A 74 4.55 8.07 -2.65
C GLY A 74 5.87 7.31 -2.41
N TRP A 75 6.28 7.17 -1.15
CA TRP A 75 7.52 6.52 -0.76
C TRP A 75 7.33 5.06 -0.31
N MET A 76 6.22 4.72 0.35
CA MET A 76 6.00 3.42 1.00
C MET A 76 6.20 2.22 0.07
N LEU A 77 5.57 2.22 -1.10
CA LEU A 77 5.67 1.08 -2.03
C LEU A 77 7.13 0.86 -2.46
N ALA A 78 7.85 1.93 -2.76
CA ALA A 78 9.26 1.86 -3.15
C ALA A 78 10.17 1.46 -1.99
N HIS A 79 9.86 1.91 -0.77
CA HIS A 79 10.59 1.56 0.44
C HIS A 79 10.47 0.08 0.79
N TYR A 80 9.24 -0.46 0.80
CA TYR A 80 9.03 -1.88 1.09
C TYR A 80 9.63 -2.79 0.04
N ARG A 81 9.55 -2.38 -1.23
CA ARG A 81 10.27 -3.04 -2.32
C ARG A 81 11.78 -3.16 -2.01
N GLN A 82 12.41 -2.12 -1.48
CA GLN A 82 13.85 -2.12 -1.21
C GLN A 82 14.22 -2.85 0.09
N GLN A 83 13.40 -2.76 1.13
CA GLN A 83 13.73 -3.32 2.45
C GLN A 83 13.31 -4.77 2.63
N VAL A 84 12.14 -5.15 2.10
CA VAL A 84 11.49 -6.44 2.38
C VAL A 84 11.47 -7.34 1.14
N GLN A 85 11.56 -6.75 -0.07
CA GLN A 85 11.49 -7.47 -1.35
C GLN A 85 10.31 -8.46 -1.43
N PRO A 86 9.04 -7.99 -1.31
CA PRO A 86 7.90 -8.90 -1.34
C PRO A 86 7.81 -9.62 -2.70
N ASP A 87 7.54 -10.92 -2.66
CA ASP A 87 7.37 -11.73 -3.88
C ASP A 87 6.05 -11.43 -4.61
N VAL A 88 5.01 -11.01 -3.87
CA VAL A 88 3.68 -10.73 -4.42
C VAL A 88 3.10 -9.47 -3.79
N LEU A 89 2.53 -8.60 -4.63
CA LEU A 89 1.72 -7.45 -4.24
C LEU A 89 0.25 -7.74 -4.54
N VAL A 90 -0.56 -7.77 -3.48
CA VAL A 90 -2.00 -8.01 -3.60
C VAL A 90 -2.76 -6.67 -3.54
N ILE A 91 -3.54 -6.38 -4.56
CA ILE A 91 -4.38 -5.18 -4.66
C ILE A 91 -5.80 -5.53 -4.23
N CYS A 92 -6.19 -5.04 -3.06
CA CYS A 92 -7.51 -5.25 -2.46
C CYS A 92 -8.46 -4.05 -2.61
N ASN A 93 -7.95 -2.91 -3.07
CA ASN A 93 -8.70 -1.66 -3.13
C ASN A 93 -8.89 -1.21 -4.58
N ALA A 94 -10.08 -0.68 -4.87
CA ALA A 94 -10.42 -0.10 -6.16
C ALA A 94 -9.72 1.25 -6.36
N LEU A 95 -9.28 1.54 -7.59
CA LEU A 95 -8.85 2.90 -7.94
C LEU A 95 -10.01 3.89 -7.80
N ALA A 96 -9.80 4.98 -7.08
CA ALA A 96 -10.85 5.96 -6.77
C ALA A 96 -11.11 6.97 -7.90
N SER A 97 -10.10 7.27 -8.75
CA SER A 97 -10.25 8.23 -9.85
C SER A 97 -9.47 7.85 -11.11
N ARG A 98 -10.06 8.13 -12.27
CA ARG A 98 -9.44 7.92 -13.59
C ARG A 98 -8.17 8.75 -13.80
N SER A 99 -8.02 9.88 -13.11
CA SER A 99 -6.81 10.70 -13.22
C SER A 99 -5.57 10.01 -12.65
N GLN A 100 -5.76 9.01 -11.78
CA GLN A 100 -4.68 8.27 -11.14
C GLN A 100 -4.23 7.05 -11.94
N THR A 101 -4.99 6.62 -12.96
CA THR A 101 -4.77 5.36 -13.69
C THR A 101 -3.35 5.22 -14.24
N SER A 102 -2.84 6.25 -14.93
CA SER A 102 -1.49 6.22 -15.52
C SER A 102 -0.39 6.13 -14.45
N THR A 103 -0.53 6.92 -13.39
CA THR A 103 0.40 6.92 -12.26
C THR A 103 0.42 5.57 -11.55
N ALA A 104 -0.74 4.99 -11.29
CA ALA A 104 -0.86 3.67 -10.68
C ALA A 104 -0.21 2.58 -11.55
N ALA A 105 -0.53 2.53 -12.84
CA ALA A 105 0.04 1.55 -13.76
C ALA A 105 1.57 1.65 -13.83
N ARG A 106 2.12 2.87 -13.89
CA ARG A 106 3.56 3.10 -13.89
C ARG A 106 4.23 2.57 -12.61
N HIS A 107 3.68 2.88 -11.44
CA HIS A 107 4.24 2.41 -10.17
C HIS A 107 4.17 0.88 -10.03
N LEU A 108 3.10 0.25 -10.49
CA LEU A 108 2.97 -1.21 -10.47
C LEU A 108 3.94 -1.89 -11.44
N LEU A 109 4.14 -1.34 -12.64
CA LEU A 109 5.17 -1.83 -13.58
C LEU A 109 6.59 -1.67 -13.04
N GLU A 110 6.91 -0.50 -12.45
CA GLU A 110 8.18 -0.27 -11.78
C GLU A 110 8.42 -1.28 -10.65
N TRP A 111 7.36 -1.64 -9.92
CA TRP A 111 7.42 -2.67 -8.88
C TRP A 111 7.68 -4.06 -9.48
N VAL A 112 6.87 -4.51 -10.46
CA VAL A 112 7.01 -5.83 -11.10
C VAL A 112 8.41 -6.02 -11.68
N ASN A 113 8.90 -5.04 -12.44
CA ASN A 113 10.22 -5.11 -13.07
C ASN A 113 11.38 -5.19 -12.06
N ALA A 114 11.14 -4.77 -10.82
CA ALA A 114 12.16 -4.69 -9.79
C ALA A 114 12.05 -5.79 -8.73
N THR A 115 10.94 -6.52 -8.64
CA THR A 115 10.75 -7.64 -7.70
C THR A 115 10.61 -8.99 -8.36
N GLN A 116 10.14 -9.05 -9.61
CA GLN A 116 9.91 -10.32 -10.30
C GLN A 116 11.16 -10.78 -11.07
N PRO A 117 11.48 -12.09 -11.03
CA PRO A 117 12.50 -12.67 -11.89
C PRO A 117 12.08 -12.56 -13.37
N GLN A 118 13.04 -12.30 -14.27
CA GLN A 118 12.79 -12.09 -15.70
C GLN A 118 12.38 -13.37 -16.48
N HIS A 119 12.26 -14.52 -15.81
CA HIS A 119 11.94 -15.79 -16.45
C HIS A 119 10.43 -16.09 -16.46
N GLU A 120 9.93 -16.54 -17.60
CA GLU A 120 8.52 -16.68 -18.00
C GLU A 120 7.67 -17.72 -17.23
N SER A 121 8.14 -18.32 -16.12
CA SER A 121 7.38 -19.35 -15.40
C SER A 121 6.96 -19.00 -13.97
N ALA A 122 7.16 -17.75 -13.53
CA ALA A 122 6.70 -17.30 -12.21
C ALA A 122 5.23 -16.86 -12.27
N LEU A 123 4.49 -17.10 -11.18
CA LEU A 123 3.17 -16.51 -10.97
C LEU A 123 3.28 -14.97 -11.05
N PRO A 124 2.25 -14.26 -11.52
CA PRO A 124 2.32 -12.82 -11.65
C PRO A 124 2.56 -12.15 -10.29
N GLY A 125 3.53 -11.25 -10.24
CA GLY A 125 3.91 -10.53 -9.02
C GLY A 125 2.86 -9.57 -8.48
N VAL A 126 1.91 -9.13 -9.32
CA VAL A 126 0.80 -8.27 -8.89
C VAL A 126 -0.50 -9.01 -9.09
N VAL A 127 -1.32 -9.08 -8.05
CA VAL A 127 -2.60 -9.80 -8.11
C VAL A 127 -3.70 -8.91 -7.57
N TRP A 128 -4.80 -8.77 -8.31
CA TRP A 128 -6.01 -8.16 -7.75
C TRP A 128 -6.81 -9.21 -6.99
N ALA A 129 -7.02 -8.98 -5.70
CA ALA A 129 -7.90 -9.80 -4.87
C ALA A 129 -9.33 -9.28 -4.98
N ILE A 130 -10.25 -10.17 -5.31
CA ILE A 130 -11.68 -9.90 -5.34
C ILE A 130 -12.27 -10.38 -4.02
N THR A 131 -12.81 -9.45 -3.22
CA THR A 131 -13.42 -9.74 -1.91
C THR A 131 -14.93 -9.48 -1.93
N PRO A 132 -15.74 -10.10 -1.06
CA PRO A 132 -17.18 -9.83 -1.01
C PRO A 132 -17.53 -8.37 -0.67
N GLN A 133 -16.64 -7.66 0.01
CA GLN A 133 -16.79 -6.26 0.42
C GLN A 133 -16.13 -5.28 -0.56
N ASP A 134 -15.73 -5.76 -1.73
CA ASP A 134 -14.96 -5.01 -2.69
C ASP A 134 -15.78 -3.86 -3.30
N ALA A 135 -15.21 -2.66 -3.19
CA ALA A 135 -15.83 -1.42 -3.64
C ALA A 135 -16.13 -1.43 -5.14
N ARG A 136 -15.42 -2.22 -5.96
CA ARG A 136 -15.69 -2.35 -7.41
C ARG A 136 -17.09 -2.87 -7.70
N PHE A 137 -17.62 -3.75 -6.85
CA PHE A 137 -18.97 -4.29 -6.98
C PHE A 137 -20.01 -3.37 -6.35
N ALA A 138 -19.68 -2.78 -5.20
CA ALA A 138 -20.58 -1.85 -4.51
C ALA A 138 -20.84 -0.57 -5.33
N THR A 139 -19.84 -0.06 -6.04
CA THR A 139 -19.92 1.19 -6.81
C THR A 139 -20.25 0.99 -8.29
N GLN A 140 -20.25 -0.26 -8.79
CA GLN A 140 -20.32 -0.61 -10.21
C GLN A 140 -19.27 0.11 -11.09
N GLN A 141 -18.20 0.61 -10.50
CA GLN A 141 -17.10 1.25 -11.22
C GLN A 141 -15.83 0.44 -11.03
N ASN A 142 -15.40 -0.23 -12.10
CA ASN A 142 -14.11 -0.91 -12.15
C ASN A 142 -13.12 -0.08 -12.97
N LEU A 143 -12.41 0.84 -12.31
CA LEU A 143 -11.37 1.65 -12.95
C LEU A 143 -10.03 0.91 -13.08
N ASP A 144 -9.88 -0.22 -12.40
CA ASP A 144 -8.66 -1.02 -12.41
C ASP A 144 -8.42 -1.68 -13.77
N GLU A 145 -9.47 -1.91 -14.56
CA GLU A 145 -9.33 -2.45 -15.92
C GLU A 145 -8.40 -1.59 -16.79
N ALA A 146 -8.48 -0.27 -16.65
CA ALA A 146 -7.60 0.64 -17.38
C ALA A 146 -6.15 0.57 -16.87
N VAL A 147 -5.93 0.29 -15.58
CA VAL A 147 -4.60 0.05 -15.01
C VAL A 147 -4.04 -1.25 -15.56
N GLN A 148 -4.83 -2.33 -15.53
CA GLN A 148 -4.46 -3.66 -16.04
C GLN A 148 -4.09 -3.63 -17.52
N GLN A 149 -4.86 -2.90 -18.35
CA GLN A 149 -4.56 -2.71 -19.77
C GLN A 149 -3.21 -2.01 -19.99
N LEU A 150 -2.90 -0.98 -19.19
CA LEU A 150 -1.61 -0.28 -19.27
C LEU A 150 -0.44 -1.12 -18.76
N MET A 151 -0.67 -2.05 -17.83
CA MET A 151 0.34 -2.99 -17.35
C MET A 151 0.62 -4.12 -18.36
N GLY A 152 -0.25 -4.35 -19.33
CA GLY A 152 -0.07 -5.33 -20.39
C GLY A 152 -0.79 -6.65 -20.14
N LYS A 153 -0.17 -7.77 -20.52
CA LYS A 153 -0.88 -9.05 -20.64
C LYS A 153 -1.14 -9.72 -19.28
N PRO A 154 -2.36 -10.23 -19.04
CA PRO A 154 -2.66 -11.07 -17.87
C PRO A 154 -1.82 -12.34 -17.88
N GLY A 155 -1.50 -12.84 -16.69
CA GLY A 155 -0.67 -14.03 -16.47
C GLY A 155 0.83 -13.78 -16.59
N VAL A 156 1.25 -12.61 -17.08
CA VAL A 156 2.68 -12.23 -17.18
C VAL A 156 3.03 -11.21 -16.10
N HIS A 157 2.41 -10.03 -16.14
CA HIS A 157 2.68 -8.97 -15.15
C HIS A 157 1.66 -8.94 -14.02
N TRP A 158 0.45 -9.43 -14.29
CA TRP A 158 -0.63 -9.38 -13.32
C TRP A 158 -1.60 -10.56 -13.43
N GLY A 159 -2.29 -10.85 -12.32
CA GLY A 159 -3.35 -11.85 -12.24
C GLY A 159 -4.53 -11.37 -11.38
N ASN A 160 -5.58 -12.19 -11.32
CA ASN A 160 -6.71 -12.00 -10.42
C ASN A 160 -6.84 -13.23 -9.53
N VAL A 161 -7.12 -13.02 -8.25
CA VAL A 161 -7.50 -14.08 -7.31
C VAL A 161 -8.91 -13.77 -6.81
N ALA A 162 -9.81 -14.74 -6.98
CA ALA A 162 -11.11 -14.71 -6.32
C ALA A 162 -10.97 -15.42 -4.97
N GLY A 163 -11.36 -14.76 -3.88
CA GLY A 163 -11.57 -15.46 -2.61
C GLY A 163 -12.71 -16.46 -2.77
N ALA A 164 -12.46 -17.75 -2.55
CA ALA A 164 -13.53 -18.70 -2.34
C ALA A 164 -14.26 -18.31 -1.05
N GLY A 165 -15.58 -18.13 -1.15
CA GLY A 165 -16.44 -17.86 0.00
C GLY A 165 -16.54 -19.04 0.97
#